data_AF-A0A7X1GTB3-F1
#
_entry.id   AF-A0A7X1GTB3-F1
#
_cell.length_a   1.000
_cell.length_b   1.000
_cell.length_c   1.000
_cell.angle_alpha   90.00
_cell.angle_beta   90.00
_cell.angle_gamma   90.00
#
_symmetry.space_group_name_H-M   'P 1'
#
loop_
_entity.id
_entity.type
_entity.pdbx_description
1 polymer ?
#
loop_
_entity_poly.entity_id
_entity_poly.type
_entity_poly.pdbx_seq_one_letter_code
_entity_poly.pdbx_strand_id
1 'polypeptide(L)'
;MAKTAILKTILLLAAMVVFTSQAVAFEIITEEDITQNIITREMLIATTDNFIVLYDASGSMAEAYKPGIQKLDAELEILKQQSKILPNLDYNAGLYSFTPFKAYYEMQPFVREKFREAVNQLPNTQTAGNFAGQPTPLAEGLAALDPILAKLEGRTVVFIFTDGTYTYNRVTKERPLDVAKPLADKYDVCFYLISSATTDKGKKLLNDMAALNECSRVVPFDAYYQNPMWGQGVLFVVDSTVEVETITERKVVGVEVRDINFAFDQVAIAAGDHENLKQVAGFLQSNPKAYAVLAGFTDSSGDPEYNLHLSRARAESAKNYILEQNRIDPSRVVPLWYGATNFIADNDTAEGRAKNRRVEIAIGMLE
;
A
#
# COMPACT_ATOMS: atom_id res chain seq x y z
N MET A 1 61.13 41.62 -44.88
CA MET A 1 59.85 41.74 -44.14
C MET A 1 59.43 40.32 -43.78
N ALA A 2 59.65 39.91 -42.52
CA ALA A 2 58.56 39.64 -41.57
C ALA A 2 57.66 38.49 -42.09
N LYS A 3 57.65 37.27 -41.54
CA LYS A 3 57.54 36.91 -40.11
C LYS A 3 57.75 35.38 -39.92
N THR A 4 58.55 35.03 -38.89
CA THR A 4 58.46 33.86 -37.95
C THR A 4 58.37 32.43 -38.52
N ALA A 5 59.32 31.47 -38.35
CA ALA A 5 60.11 31.03 -37.17
C ALA A 5 59.16 30.57 -36.03
N ILE A 6 59.16 29.36 -35.45
CA ILE A 6 60.27 28.58 -34.85
C ILE A 6 59.83 27.11 -34.62
N LEU A 7 60.84 26.26 -34.70
CA LEU A 7 61.00 24.83 -34.45
C LEU A 7 61.07 24.46 -32.94
N LYS A 8 60.82 23.18 -32.61
CA LYS A 8 61.16 22.46 -31.34
C LYS A 8 60.16 22.72 -30.19
N THR A 9 59.77 21.78 -29.33
CA THR A 9 60.52 20.68 -28.70
C THR A 9 59.48 19.72 -28.07
N ILE A 10 59.62 18.41 -28.27
CA ILE A 10 58.89 17.40 -27.49
C ILE A 10 59.57 17.32 -26.13
N LEU A 11 58.89 17.76 -25.07
CA LEU A 11 59.29 17.53 -23.68
C LEU A 11 58.27 16.55 -23.08
N LEU A 12 58.71 15.32 -22.81
CA LEU A 12 57.99 14.38 -21.96
C LEU A 12 57.89 15.00 -20.56
N LEU A 13 56.68 15.32 -20.11
CA LEU A 13 56.39 15.54 -18.69
C LEU A 13 55.57 14.34 -18.19
N ALA A 14 56.17 13.55 -17.31
CA ALA A 14 55.50 12.49 -16.59
C ALA A 14 54.43 13.10 -15.67
N ALA A 15 53.15 12.86 -15.99
CA ALA A 15 52.05 13.19 -15.10
C ALA A 15 51.84 12.03 -14.11
N MET A 16 52.24 12.24 -12.85
CA MET A 16 51.67 11.50 -11.72
C MET A 16 50.16 11.74 -11.72
N VAL A 17 49.38 10.70 -12.04
CA VAL A 17 47.94 10.73 -11.83
C VAL A 17 47.69 10.44 -10.36
N VAL A 18 47.41 11.50 -9.60
CA VAL A 18 46.82 11.45 -8.27
C VAL A 18 45.44 10.83 -8.40
N PHE A 19 45.18 9.73 -7.69
CA PHE A 19 43.83 9.22 -7.47
C PHE A 19 43.03 10.28 -6.72
N THR A 20 42.14 10.98 -7.41
CA THR A 20 41.06 11.73 -6.78
C THR A 20 39.80 10.88 -6.84
N SER A 21 39.26 10.59 -5.67
CA SER A 21 37.96 9.96 -5.48
C SER A 21 36.89 10.77 -6.21
N GLN A 22 36.34 10.23 -7.28
CA GLN A 22 35.08 10.75 -7.81
C GLN A 22 33.97 10.30 -6.87
N ALA A 23 33.47 11.25 -6.07
CA ALA A 23 32.16 11.13 -5.47
C ALA A 23 31.16 11.01 -6.64
N VAL A 24 30.54 9.84 -6.77
CA VAL A 24 29.46 9.64 -7.74
C VAL A 24 28.25 10.39 -7.17
N ALA A 25 27.91 11.53 -7.78
CA ALA A 25 26.66 12.20 -7.52
C ALA A 25 25.54 11.32 -8.07
N PHE A 26 24.70 10.78 -7.19
CA PHE A 26 23.49 10.08 -7.60
C PHE A 26 22.55 11.09 -8.28
N GLU A 27 22.21 10.82 -9.53
CA GLU A 27 21.12 11.53 -10.21
C GLU A 27 19.78 11.00 -9.68
N ILE A 28 18.97 11.93 -9.18
CA ILE A 28 17.64 11.71 -8.58
C ILE A 28 16.67 11.36 -9.73
N ILE A 29 16.01 10.21 -9.64
CA ILE A 29 14.87 9.86 -10.49
C ILE A 29 13.73 10.78 -10.07
N THR A 30 13.17 11.55 -11.01
CA THR A 30 12.09 12.52 -10.75
C THR A 30 10.74 11.95 -11.20
N GLU A 31 9.64 12.62 -10.81
CA GLU A 31 8.24 12.32 -11.17
C GLU A 31 8.03 12.10 -12.70
N GLU A 32 8.95 12.56 -13.53
CA GLU A 32 8.93 12.46 -14.98
C GLU A 32 9.32 11.05 -15.50
N ASP A 33 10.13 10.28 -14.77
CA ASP A 33 10.55 8.91 -15.18
C ASP A 33 9.41 7.88 -15.05
N ILE A 34 8.39 8.16 -14.21
CA ILE A 34 7.16 7.37 -14.13
C ILE A 34 6.30 7.54 -15.40
N THR A 35 6.56 8.58 -16.21
CA THR A 35 5.76 8.88 -17.40
C THR A 35 6.27 8.28 -18.70
N GLN A 36 7.32 7.44 -18.67
CA GLN A 36 7.74 6.66 -19.84
C GLN A 36 7.64 5.15 -19.62
N ASN A 37 6.41 4.63 -19.75
CA ASN A 37 6.07 3.37 -20.44
C ASN A 37 6.92 2.08 -20.21
N ILE A 38 7.47 1.82 -19.02
CA ILE A 38 8.09 0.51 -18.69
C ILE A 38 7.73 0.03 -17.27
N ILE A 39 6.50 0.28 -16.82
CA ILE A 39 5.82 -0.68 -15.95
C ILE A 39 4.63 -1.15 -16.77
N THR A 40 4.92 -2.00 -17.74
CA THR A 40 3.89 -2.63 -18.56
C THR A 40 2.92 -3.35 -17.63
N ARG A 41 1.62 -3.25 -17.91
CA ARG A 41 0.54 -4.05 -17.31
C ARG A 41 0.94 -5.51 -17.04
N GLU A 42 1.86 -6.04 -17.84
CA GLU A 42 2.42 -7.38 -17.80
C GLU A 42 3.15 -7.74 -16.49
N MET A 43 3.59 -6.76 -15.68
CA MET A 43 4.23 -7.03 -14.38
C MET A 43 3.33 -6.81 -13.16
N LEU A 44 2.08 -6.35 -13.33
CA LEU A 44 1.18 -6.06 -12.21
C LEU A 44 -0.01 -7.02 -12.24
N ILE A 45 -0.11 -7.88 -11.24
CA ILE A 45 -1.21 -8.82 -11.08
C ILE A 45 -2.22 -8.20 -10.11
N ALA A 46 -3.43 -7.94 -10.60
CA ALA A 46 -4.53 -7.50 -9.75
C ALA A 46 -4.85 -8.58 -8.71
N THR A 47 -4.94 -8.17 -7.45
CA THR A 47 -5.33 -9.04 -6.32
C THR A 47 -6.78 -8.82 -5.89
N THR A 48 -7.47 -7.90 -6.55
CA THR A 48 -8.90 -7.60 -6.38
C THR A 48 -9.53 -7.24 -7.73
N ASP A 49 -10.83 -7.51 -7.86
CA ASP A 49 -11.63 -7.18 -9.05
C ASP A 49 -12.26 -5.79 -8.96
N ASN A 50 -12.51 -5.35 -7.72
CA ASN A 50 -13.21 -4.11 -7.44
C ASN A 50 -12.56 -3.38 -6.26
N PHE A 51 -12.61 -2.05 -6.28
CA PHE A 51 -12.38 -1.26 -5.08
C PHE A 51 -13.37 -0.11 -4.91
N ILE A 52 -13.70 0.20 -3.66
CA ILE A 52 -14.58 1.30 -3.30
C ILE A 52 -13.88 2.15 -2.26
N VAL A 53 -13.94 3.47 -2.41
CA VAL A 53 -13.48 4.43 -1.40
C VAL A 53 -14.71 5.07 -0.75
N LEU A 54 -14.84 4.90 0.57
CA LEU A 54 -15.75 5.62 1.45
C LEU A 54 -15.01 6.76 2.14
N TYR A 55 -15.32 7.98 1.70
CA TYR A 55 -14.78 9.25 2.18
C TYR A 55 -15.59 9.79 3.36
N ASP A 56 -14.92 10.17 4.45
CA ASP A 56 -15.57 10.71 5.64
C ASP A 56 -15.50 12.24 5.68
N ALA A 57 -16.57 12.87 5.17
CA ALA A 57 -16.72 14.33 5.24
C ALA A 57 -17.40 14.83 6.54
N SER A 58 -17.43 14.02 7.61
CA SER A 58 -18.16 14.36 8.85
C SER A 58 -17.43 15.32 9.77
N GLY A 59 -18.16 15.81 10.77
CA GLY A 59 -17.62 16.72 11.77
C GLY A 59 -16.51 16.10 12.62
N SER A 60 -16.47 14.77 12.78
CA SER A 60 -15.39 14.11 13.51
C SER A 60 -14.03 14.18 12.78
N MET A 61 -14.05 14.40 11.47
CA MET A 61 -12.87 14.63 10.64
C MET A 61 -12.42 16.10 10.63
N ALA A 62 -13.11 16.99 11.34
CA ALA A 62 -12.69 18.38 11.53
C ALA A 62 -11.56 18.58 12.53
N GLU A 63 -11.29 17.55 13.34
CA GLU A 63 -10.20 17.60 14.31
C GLU A 63 -8.83 17.70 13.62
N ALA A 64 -7.88 18.30 14.32
CA ALA A 64 -6.50 18.34 13.88
C ALA A 64 -5.89 16.92 13.87
N TYR A 65 -5.31 16.53 12.74
CA TYR A 65 -4.44 15.36 12.64
C TYR A 65 -3.01 15.72 13.07
N LYS A 66 -2.50 16.86 12.57
CA LYS A 66 -1.21 17.45 12.95
C LYS A 66 -1.38 18.95 13.16
N PRO A 67 -0.44 19.64 13.84
CA PRO A 67 -0.51 21.09 13.98
C PRO A 67 -0.69 21.77 12.61
N GLY A 68 -1.83 22.44 12.41
CA GLY A 68 -2.17 23.11 11.16
C GLY A 68 -2.76 22.23 10.05
N ILE A 69 -2.98 20.94 10.27
CA ILE A 69 -3.55 20.01 9.29
C ILE A 69 -4.73 19.25 9.91
N GLN A 70 -5.93 19.45 9.38
CA GLN A 70 -7.14 18.73 9.77
C GLN A 70 -7.17 17.32 9.15
N LYS A 71 -7.84 16.37 9.83
CA LYS A 71 -8.00 14.99 9.33
C LYS A 71 -8.64 14.96 7.93
N LEU A 72 -9.68 15.77 7.71
CA LEU A 72 -10.38 15.89 6.43
C LEU A 72 -9.47 16.32 5.26
N ASP A 73 -8.61 17.32 5.49
CA ASP A 73 -7.68 17.79 4.46
C ASP A 73 -6.56 16.78 4.22
N ALA A 74 -6.09 16.11 5.28
CA ALA A 74 -5.09 15.06 5.17
C ALA A 74 -5.61 13.83 4.41
N GLU A 75 -6.87 13.45 4.63
CA GLU A 75 -7.56 12.39 3.89
C GLU A 75 -7.66 12.72 2.40
N LEU A 76 -8.04 13.95 2.07
CA LEU A 76 -8.10 14.38 0.67
C LEU A 76 -6.71 14.34 0.01
N GLU A 77 -5.67 14.78 0.72
CA GLU A 77 -4.31 14.75 0.21
C GLU A 77 -3.83 13.32 -0.07
N ILE A 78 -4.12 12.40 0.86
CA ILE A 78 -3.90 10.97 0.64
C ILE A 78 -4.55 10.49 -0.66
N LEU A 79 -5.84 10.78 -0.86
CA LEU A 79 -6.57 10.30 -2.04
C LEU A 79 -6.03 10.92 -3.33
N LYS A 80 -5.58 12.18 -3.29
CA LYS A 80 -4.90 12.82 -4.42
C LYS A 80 -3.61 12.09 -4.76
N GLN A 81 -2.78 11.78 -3.78
CA GLN A 81 -1.53 11.03 -3.99
C GLN A 81 -1.82 9.64 -4.57
N GLN A 82 -2.75 8.89 -3.99
CA GLN A 82 -3.17 7.56 -4.50
C GLN A 82 -3.66 7.65 -5.96
N SER A 83 -4.53 8.60 -6.26
CA SER A 83 -5.11 8.73 -7.61
C SER A 83 -4.08 9.01 -8.71
N LYS A 84 -2.90 9.55 -8.37
CA LYS A 84 -1.80 9.77 -9.32
C LYS A 84 -1.07 8.49 -9.69
N ILE A 85 -0.91 7.59 -8.72
CA ILE A 85 -0.02 6.43 -8.80
C ILE A 85 -0.76 5.11 -9.01
N LEU A 86 -2.08 5.08 -8.79
CA LEU A 86 -2.89 3.89 -9.06
C LEU A 86 -2.80 3.49 -10.54
N PRO A 87 -2.36 2.26 -10.87
CA PRO A 87 -2.26 1.78 -12.24
C PRO A 87 -3.66 1.59 -12.87
N ASN A 88 -3.75 1.63 -14.20
CA ASN A 88 -4.98 1.20 -14.88
C ASN A 88 -4.95 -0.32 -15.06
N LEU A 89 -5.37 -1.05 -14.04
CA LEU A 89 -5.69 -2.49 -14.15
C LEU A 89 -7.18 -2.65 -14.49
N ASP A 90 -7.59 -3.83 -14.93
CA ASP A 90 -8.95 -4.11 -15.38
C ASP A 90 -9.97 -4.24 -14.21
N TYR A 91 -9.69 -3.62 -13.06
CA TYR A 91 -10.60 -3.54 -11.93
C TYR A 91 -11.65 -2.44 -12.09
N ASN A 92 -12.77 -2.58 -11.39
CA ASN A 92 -13.76 -1.53 -11.23
C ASN A 92 -13.48 -0.66 -10.00
N ALA A 93 -13.92 0.59 -10.02
CA ALA A 93 -13.74 1.55 -8.94
C ALA A 93 -15.01 2.32 -8.61
N GLY A 94 -15.21 2.63 -7.34
CA GLY A 94 -16.24 3.54 -6.83
C GLY A 94 -15.68 4.53 -5.82
N LEU A 95 -16.19 5.76 -5.80
CA LEU A 95 -15.83 6.80 -4.82
C LEU A 95 -17.10 7.47 -4.30
N TYR A 96 -17.34 7.32 -2.99
CA TYR A 96 -18.52 7.82 -2.32
C TYR A 96 -18.13 8.57 -1.05
N SER A 97 -18.75 9.71 -0.78
CA SER A 97 -18.82 10.25 0.59
C SER A 97 -19.98 9.57 1.30
N PHE A 98 -19.89 9.31 2.60
CA PHE A 98 -21.05 8.92 3.40
C PHE A 98 -21.66 10.08 4.20
N THR A 99 -21.10 11.29 4.12
CA THR A 99 -21.61 12.49 4.81
C THR A 99 -22.02 13.60 3.82
N PRO A 100 -23.26 13.58 3.29
CA PRO A 100 -24.18 12.44 3.21
C PRO A 100 -23.71 11.42 2.15
N PHE A 101 -24.41 10.30 2.01
CA PHE A 101 -24.13 9.33 0.94
C PHE A 101 -24.25 9.98 -0.43
N LYS A 102 -23.11 10.16 -1.11
CA LYS A 102 -23.01 10.83 -2.41
C LYS A 102 -21.91 10.20 -3.24
N ALA A 103 -22.26 9.78 -4.45
CA ALA A 103 -21.30 9.34 -5.44
C ALA A 103 -20.52 10.53 -6.04
N TYR A 104 -19.21 10.41 -6.07
CA TYR A 104 -18.30 11.27 -6.83
C TYR A 104 -17.75 10.54 -8.05
N TYR A 105 -17.61 9.22 -7.94
CA TYR A 105 -17.31 8.31 -9.03
C TYR A 105 -18.20 7.08 -8.85
N GLU A 106 -19.21 6.94 -9.71
CA GLU A 106 -20.08 5.76 -9.69
C GLU A 106 -19.28 4.50 -10.03
N MET A 107 -19.71 3.37 -9.48
CA MET A 107 -19.07 2.08 -9.69
C MET A 107 -19.01 1.72 -11.18
N GLN A 108 -17.80 1.70 -11.73
CA GLN A 108 -17.54 1.48 -13.17
C GLN A 108 -16.07 1.04 -13.38
N PRO A 109 -15.69 0.58 -14.59
CA PRO A 109 -14.29 0.28 -14.90
C PRO A 109 -13.38 1.46 -14.60
N PHE A 110 -12.28 1.20 -13.87
CA PHE A 110 -11.40 2.28 -13.42
C PHE A 110 -10.75 3.01 -14.58
N VAL A 111 -10.83 4.34 -14.53
CA VAL A 111 -10.11 5.23 -15.44
C VAL A 111 -9.40 6.28 -14.59
N ARG A 112 -8.07 6.16 -14.45
CA ARG A 112 -7.25 6.99 -13.56
C ARG A 112 -7.55 8.48 -13.63
N GLU A 113 -7.59 9.04 -14.85
CA GLU A 113 -7.82 10.49 -15.03
C GLU A 113 -9.19 10.93 -14.52
N LYS A 114 -10.25 10.17 -14.83
CA LYS A 114 -11.61 10.46 -14.35
C LYS A 114 -11.75 10.27 -12.84
N PHE A 115 -11.09 9.24 -12.30
CA PHE A 115 -11.09 9.01 -10.86
C PHE A 115 -10.37 10.14 -10.12
N ARG A 116 -9.25 10.63 -10.65
CA ARG A 116 -8.53 11.81 -10.13
C ARG A 116 -9.40 13.07 -10.18
N GLU A 117 -10.14 13.29 -11.26
CA GLU A 117 -11.11 14.40 -11.35
C GLU A 117 -12.22 14.28 -10.29
N ALA A 118 -12.71 13.08 -10.02
CA ALA A 118 -13.68 12.84 -8.97
C ALA A 118 -13.11 13.10 -7.56
N VAL A 119 -11.87 12.67 -7.29
CA VAL A 119 -11.16 12.97 -6.03
C VAL A 119 -11.01 14.47 -5.82
N ASN A 120 -10.70 15.24 -6.88
CA ASN A 120 -10.56 16.69 -6.77
C ASN A 120 -11.88 17.43 -6.43
N GLN A 121 -13.03 16.78 -6.57
CA GLN A 121 -14.34 17.33 -6.22
C GLN A 121 -14.74 17.03 -4.77
N LEU A 122 -14.00 16.16 -4.07
CA LEU A 122 -14.29 15.84 -2.66
C LEU A 122 -14.20 17.10 -1.78
N PRO A 123 -15.08 17.22 -0.79
CA PRO A 123 -15.12 18.39 0.07
C PRO A 123 -13.89 18.42 0.99
N ASN A 124 -13.40 19.60 1.31
CA ASN A 124 -12.29 19.81 2.25
C ASN A 124 -12.68 20.88 3.28
N THR A 125 -11.81 21.26 4.21
CA THR A 125 -12.18 22.23 5.25
C THR A 125 -12.60 23.61 4.71
N GLN A 126 -12.20 23.96 3.50
CA GLN A 126 -12.55 25.21 2.82
C GLN A 126 -13.86 25.10 2.01
N THR A 127 -14.15 23.94 1.44
CA THR A 127 -15.29 23.72 0.53
C THR A 127 -16.48 23.02 1.18
N ALA A 128 -16.29 22.35 2.32
CA ALA A 128 -17.32 21.57 3.01
C ALA A 128 -18.36 22.40 3.78
N GLY A 129 -18.20 23.73 3.84
CA GLY A 129 -19.13 24.61 4.56
C GLY A 129 -19.13 24.35 6.07
N ASN A 130 -20.31 24.17 6.69
CA ASN A 130 -20.44 23.96 8.14
C ASN A 130 -20.31 22.47 8.50
N PHE A 131 -19.15 21.87 8.18
CA PHE A 131 -18.91 20.42 8.31
C PHE A 131 -18.69 19.96 9.76
N ALA A 132 -18.16 20.82 10.64
CA ALA A 132 -17.85 20.50 12.03
C ALA A 132 -19.06 20.00 12.86
N GLY A 133 -20.30 20.32 12.43
CA GLY A 133 -21.54 19.86 13.07
C GLY A 133 -22.25 18.72 12.33
N GLN A 134 -21.68 18.20 11.23
CA GLN A 134 -22.30 17.12 10.46
C GLN A 134 -22.23 15.80 11.22
N PRO A 135 -23.29 14.96 11.13
CA PRO A 135 -23.26 13.61 11.69
C PRO A 135 -22.16 12.77 11.01
N THR A 136 -21.79 11.66 11.63
CA THR A 136 -20.86 10.65 11.08
C THR A 136 -21.65 9.36 10.81
N PRO A 137 -22.47 9.30 9.74
CA PRO A 137 -23.42 8.21 9.49
C PRO A 137 -22.74 7.01 8.82
N LEU A 138 -21.73 6.44 9.48
CA LEU A 138 -20.93 5.33 8.94
C LEU A 138 -21.79 4.08 8.71
N ALA A 139 -22.77 3.80 9.58
CA ALA A 139 -23.68 2.67 9.42
C ALA A 139 -24.53 2.81 8.14
N GLU A 140 -25.04 4.01 7.86
CA GLU A 140 -25.77 4.30 6.64
C GLU A 140 -24.88 4.24 5.39
N GLY A 141 -23.64 4.73 5.49
CA GLY A 141 -22.65 4.62 4.42
C GLY A 141 -22.37 3.17 4.04
N LEU A 142 -22.18 2.30 5.04
CA LEU A 142 -22.03 0.86 4.85
C LEU A 142 -23.30 0.23 4.26
N ALA A 143 -24.48 0.57 4.78
CA ALA A 143 -25.74 0.01 4.29
C ALA A 143 -25.99 0.33 2.82
N ALA A 144 -25.57 1.52 2.38
CA ALA A 144 -25.66 1.94 0.98
C ALA A 144 -24.75 1.14 0.03
N LEU A 145 -23.77 0.38 0.55
CA LEU A 145 -22.95 -0.52 -0.26
C LEU A 145 -23.67 -1.81 -0.67
N ASP A 146 -24.67 -2.30 0.08
CA ASP A 146 -25.36 -3.55 -0.24
C ASP A 146 -25.89 -3.60 -1.70
N PRO A 147 -26.64 -2.60 -2.21
CA PRO A 147 -27.12 -2.63 -3.60
C PRO A 147 -26.01 -2.43 -4.65
N ILE A 148 -24.83 -1.94 -4.25
CA ILE A 148 -23.67 -1.80 -5.14
C ILE A 148 -22.96 -3.15 -5.22
N LEU A 149 -22.61 -3.74 -4.06
CA LEU A 149 -21.95 -5.04 -3.94
C LEU A 149 -22.76 -6.16 -4.58
N ALA A 150 -24.10 -6.12 -4.49
CA ALA A 150 -25.00 -7.09 -5.12
C ALA A 150 -24.85 -7.21 -6.65
N LYS A 151 -24.21 -6.25 -7.30
CA LYS A 151 -24.01 -6.21 -8.76
C LYS A 151 -22.58 -6.53 -9.17
N LEU A 152 -21.69 -6.75 -8.21
CA LEU A 152 -20.28 -6.99 -8.45
C LEU A 152 -19.99 -8.47 -8.40
N GLU A 153 -19.03 -8.89 -9.23
CA GLU A 153 -18.44 -10.22 -9.18
C GLU A 153 -16.99 -10.10 -8.71
N GLY A 154 -16.49 -11.15 -8.07
CA GLY A 154 -15.14 -11.20 -7.55
C GLY A 154 -14.93 -10.41 -6.25
N ARG A 155 -13.67 -10.23 -5.88
CA ARG A 155 -13.28 -9.59 -4.63
C ARG A 155 -13.48 -8.09 -4.70
N THR A 156 -14.01 -7.52 -3.62
CA THR A 156 -14.16 -6.07 -3.45
C THR A 156 -13.41 -5.56 -2.24
N VAL A 157 -12.52 -4.58 -2.45
CA VAL A 157 -11.82 -3.89 -1.35
C VAL A 157 -12.51 -2.57 -1.07
N VAL A 158 -13.00 -2.37 0.15
CA VAL A 158 -13.62 -1.10 0.58
C VAL A 158 -12.65 -0.36 1.50
N PHE A 159 -12.05 0.72 1.00
CA PHE A 159 -11.26 1.66 1.78
C PHE A 159 -12.21 2.61 2.51
N ILE A 160 -12.14 2.63 3.84
CA ILE A 160 -12.96 3.49 4.69
C ILE A 160 -12.02 4.38 5.49
N PHE A 161 -12.06 5.67 5.22
CA PHE A 161 -11.39 6.66 6.06
C PHE A 161 -12.31 6.98 7.23
N THR A 162 -11.81 6.86 8.45
CA THR A 162 -12.62 7.09 9.64
C THR A 162 -11.77 7.25 10.89
N ASP A 163 -12.28 7.99 11.86
CA ASP A 163 -11.74 8.06 13.22
C ASP A 163 -12.44 7.08 14.19
N GLY A 164 -13.33 6.23 13.67
CA GLY A 164 -14.13 5.29 14.44
C GLY A 164 -15.28 5.93 15.23
N THR A 165 -15.47 7.24 15.11
CA THR A 165 -16.67 7.92 15.60
C THR A 165 -17.84 7.63 14.66
N TYR A 166 -19.05 7.50 15.20
CA TYR A 166 -20.25 7.39 14.37
C TYR A 166 -21.47 7.96 15.09
N THR A 167 -22.46 8.37 14.31
CA THR A 167 -23.80 8.72 14.78
C THR A 167 -24.77 7.59 14.47
N TYR A 168 -25.64 7.24 15.41
CA TYR A 168 -26.66 6.23 15.18
C TYR A 168 -27.65 6.67 14.12
N ASN A 169 -28.03 5.72 13.25
CA ASN A 169 -29.17 5.89 12.37
C ASN A 169 -30.41 6.24 13.20
N ARG A 170 -31.10 7.32 12.81
CA ARG A 170 -32.25 7.83 13.56
C ARG A 170 -33.42 6.85 13.60
N VAL A 171 -33.53 6.00 12.57
CA VAL A 171 -34.58 5.00 12.36
C VAL A 171 -34.13 3.63 12.85
N THR A 172 -33.07 3.05 12.26
CA THR A 172 -32.70 1.64 12.51
C THR A 172 -31.92 1.44 13.81
N LYS A 173 -31.28 2.50 14.33
CA LYS A 173 -30.40 2.43 15.52
C LYS A 173 -29.22 1.46 15.39
N GLU A 174 -28.93 1.00 14.18
CA GLU A 174 -27.81 0.10 13.89
C GLU A 174 -26.47 0.80 14.11
N ARG A 175 -25.49 0.02 14.54
CA ARG A 175 -24.08 0.43 14.61
C ARG A 175 -23.36 -0.01 13.33
N PRO A 176 -22.20 0.59 13.00
CA PRO A 176 -21.41 0.17 11.84
C PRO A 176 -21.13 -1.33 11.79
N LEU A 177 -20.84 -1.95 12.93
CA LEU A 177 -20.59 -3.40 13.01
C LEU A 177 -21.83 -4.26 12.71
N ASP A 178 -23.02 -3.78 13.09
CA ASP A 178 -24.28 -4.50 12.84
C ASP A 178 -24.60 -4.56 11.33
N VAL A 179 -24.08 -3.59 10.56
CA VAL A 179 -24.24 -3.50 9.09
C VAL A 179 -23.05 -4.12 8.34
N ALA A 180 -21.82 -3.92 8.80
CA ALA A 180 -20.63 -4.45 8.13
C ALA A 180 -20.57 -5.98 8.16
N LYS A 181 -21.03 -6.61 9.26
CA LYS A 181 -21.05 -8.06 9.40
C LYS A 181 -21.85 -8.77 8.29
N PRO A 182 -23.14 -8.46 8.07
CA PRO A 182 -23.89 -9.12 7.01
C PRO A 182 -23.34 -8.83 5.61
N LEU A 183 -22.64 -7.72 5.38
CA LEU A 183 -21.94 -7.48 4.11
C LEU A 183 -20.76 -8.44 3.93
N ALA A 184 -19.93 -8.61 4.96
CA ALA A 184 -18.81 -9.56 4.96
C ALA A 184 -19.28 -11.02 4.85
N ASP A 185 -20.42 -11.37 5.45
CA ASP A 185 -20.98 -12.73 5.36
C ASP A 185 -21.58 -13.01 3.97
N LYS A 186 -22.05 -11.98 3.25
CA LYS A 186 -22.79 -12.10 1.99
C LYS A 186 -21.92 -11.94 0.74
N TYR A 187 -20.83 -11.16 0.82
CA TYR A 187 -19.99 -10.79 -0.32
C TYR A 187 -18.50 -11.06 -0.01
N ASP A 188 -17.68 -11.33 -1.04
CA ASP A 188 -16.21 -11.33 -0.91
C ASP A 188 -15.70 -9.89 -0.80
N VAL A 189 -15.91 -9.28 0.37
CA VAL A 189 -15.61 -7.88 0.66
C VAL A 189 -14.61 -7.75 1.80
N CYS A 190 -13.56 -6.95 1.58
CA CYS A 190 -12.52 -6.67 2.55
C CYS A 190 -12.56 -5.20 2.98
N PHE A 191 -12.67 -4.95 4.28
CA PHE A 191 -12.68 -3.59 4.82
C PHE A 191 -11.28 -3.13 5.20
N TYR A 192 -10.83 -2.05 4.55
CA TYR A 192 -9.57 -1.38 4.84
C TYR A 192 -9.88 -0.11 5.58
N LEU A 193 -9.68 -0.14 6.90
CA LEU A 193 -10.06 0.94 7.79
C LEU A 193 -8.85 1.85 7.99
N ILE A 194 -8.77 2.94 7.21
CA ILE A 194 -7.71 3.95 7.33
C ILE A 194 -8.03 4.79 8.58
N SER A 195 -7.41 4.40 9.69
CA SER A 195 -7.82 4.78 11.04
C SER A 195 -7.08 6.01 11.54
N SER A 196 -7.80 7.13 11.68
CA SER A 196 -7.37 8.30 12.45
C SER A 196 -7.88 8.28 13.91
N ALA A 197 -8.35 7.12 14.38
CA ALA A 197 -8.99 6.93 15.68
C ALA A 197 -8.04 7.22 16.86
N THR A 198 -8.42 8.17 17.70
CA THR A 198 -7.69 8.53 18.92
C THR A 198 -8.28 7.89 20.17
N THR A 199 -9.60 7.66 20.18
CA THR A 199 -10.32 7.10 21.33
C THR A 199 -10.30 5.57 21.37
N ASP A 200 -10.33 4.99 22.57
CA ASP A 200 -10.37 3.53 22.74
C ASP A 200 -11.64 2.90 22.13
N LYS A 201 -12.76 3.62 22.18
CA LYS A 201 -14.02 3.18 21.56
C LYS A 201 -13.90 3.11 20.04
N GLY A 202 -13.34 4.14 19.42
CA GLY A 202 -13.09 4.17 17.98
C GLY A 202 -12.14 3.06 17.55
N LYS A 203 -10.99 2.94 18.24
CA LYS A 203 -10.01 1.86 17.99
C LYS A 203 -10.65 0.48 18.13
N LYS A 204 -11.45 0.25 19.17
CA LYS A 204 -12.14 -1.02 19.37
C LYS A 204 -13.12 -1.31 18.22
N LEU A 205 -13.94 -0.35 17.82
CA LEU A 205 -14.87 -0.52 16.70
C LEU A 205 -14.13 -0.93 15.43
N LEU A 206 -13.04 -0.23 15.09
CA LEU A 206 -12.29 -0.52 13.87
C LEU A 206 -11.61 -1.90 13.94
N ASN A 207 -11.08 -2.28 15.11
CA ASN A 207 -10.53 -3.62 15.30
C ASN A 207 -11.62 -4.70 15.21
N ASP A 208 -12.80 -4.48 15.78
CA ASP A 208 -13.94 -5.41 15.69
C ASP A 208 -14.41 -5.57 14.23
N MET A 209 -14.43 -4.47 13.46
CA MET A 209 -14.75 -4.50 12.03
C MET A 209 -13.67 -5.20 11.20
N ALA A 210 -12.40 -4.96 11.50
CA ALA A 210 -11.29 -5.66 10.85
C ALA A 210 -11.27 -7.16 11.16
N ALA A 211 -11.84 -7.58 12.28
CA ALA A 211 -11.96 -8.98 12.67
C ALA A 211 -13.18 -9.70 12.04
N LEU A 212 -13.95 -9.04 11.18
CA LEU A 212 -15.10 -9.65 10.51
C LEU A 212 -14.69 -10.74 9.51
N ASN A 213 -13.54 -10.59 8.86
CA ASN A 213 -12.94 -11.59 7.98
C ASN A 213 -11.42 -11.35 7.86
N GLU A 214 -10.67 -12.36 7.40
CA GLU A 214 -9.19 -12.34 7.38
C GLU A 214 -8.56 -11.31 6.44
N CYS A 215 -9.29 -10.85 5.42
CA CYS A 215 -8.77 -9.86 4.47
C CYS A 215 -9.01 -8.41 4.91
N SER A 216 -9.86 -8.18 5.91
CA SER A 216 -10.10 -6.85 6.50
C SER A 216 -8.97 -6.47 7.46
N ARG A 217 -8.63 -5.18 7.51
CA ARG A 217 -7.54 -4.68 8.37
C ARG A 217 -7.68 -3.21 8.73
N VAL A 218 -7.15 -2.87 9.90
CA VAL A 218 -6.92 -1.48 10.30
C VAL A 218 -5.57 -1.03 9.78
N VAL A 219 -5.56 0.08 9.04
CA VAL A 219 -4.33 0.73 8.57
C VAL A 219 -4.17 2.05 9.32
N PRO A 220 -3.05 2.26 10.05
CA PRO A 220 -2.83 3.52 10.76
C PRO A 220 -2.79 4.71 9.78
N PHE A 221 -3.52 5.77 10.09
CA PHE A 221 -3.60 6.95 9.22
C PHE A 221 -2.23 7.58 8.95
N ASP A 222 -1.36 7.69 9.96
CA ASP A 222 0.02 8.18 9.78
C ASP A 222 0.82 7.33 8.79
N ALA A 223 0.69 6.00 8.87
CA ALA A 223 1.40 5.10 7.97
C ALA A 223 0.93 5.28 6.52
N TYR A 224 -0.38 5.46 6.32
CA TYR A 224 -0.99 5.69 5.00
C TYR A 224 -0.69 7.09 4.44
N TYR A 225 -0.68 8.11 5.30
CA TYR A 225 -0.35 9.49 4.95
C TYR A 225 1.10 9.65 4.51
N GLN A 226 2.01 8.95 5.18
CA GLN A 226 3.44 9.04 4.87
C GLN A 226 3.84 8.13 3.72
N ASN A 227 3.23 6.93 3.60
CA ASN A 227 3.63 5.92 2.64
C ASN A 227 2.42 5.57 1.74
N PRO A 228 2.35 6.14 0.53
CA PRO A 228 1.22 5.89 -0.36
C PRO A 228 1.19 4.44 -0.92
N MET A 229 2.15 3.57 -0.60
CA MET A 229 2.11 2.15 -1.00
C MET A 229 1.14 1.29 -0.18
N TRP A 230 0.72 1.70 1.03
CA TRP A 230 -0.21 0.91 1.86
C TRP A 230 -1.55 0.65 1.19
N GLY A 231 -2.00 1.55 0.31
CA GLY A 231 -3.24 1.39 -0.46
C GLY A 231 -3.09 0.50 -1.68
N GLN A 232 -1.88 0.43 -2.26
CA GLN A 232 -1.65 -0.18 -3.56
C GLN A 232 -1.46 -1.69 -3.50
N GLY A 233 -0.67 -2.19 -2.53
CA GLY A 233 -0.36 -3.62 -2.52
C GLY A 233 -1.60 -4.50 -2.35
N VAL A 234 -2.64 -3.98 -1.71
CA VAL A 234 -3.95 -4.61 -1.59
C VAL A 234 -4.66 -4.81 -2.92
N LEU A 235 -4.40 -3.93 -3.88
CA LEU A 235 -5.05 -3.92 -5.19
C LEU A 235 -4.27 -4.72 -6.23
N PHE A 236 -2.94 -4.77 -6.08
CA PHE A 236 -2.08 -5.51 -6.99
C PHE A 236 -0.71 -5.84 -6.39
N VAL A 237 -0.08 -6.86 -6.95
CA VAL A 237 1.29 -7.28 -6.64
C VAL A 237 2.14 -7.25 -7.90
N VAL A 238 3.46 -7.17 -7.74
CA VAL A 238 4.40 -7.25 -8.87
C VAL A 238 4.68 -8.73 -9.17
N ASP A 239 4.55 -9.15 -10.43
CA ASP A 239 4.94 -10.48 -10.88
C ASP A 239 6.47 -10.57 -10.95
N SER A 240 7.06 -11.41 -10.11
CA SER A 240 8.50 -11.63 -10.03
C SER A 240 9.02 -12.72 -10.97
N THR A 241 8.15 -13.36 -11.78
CA THR A 241 8.50 -14.52 -12.64
C THR A 241 8.93 -14.18 -14.06
N VAL A 242 8.79 -12.92 -14.49
CA VAL A 242 9.22 -12.53 -15.83
C VAL A 242 10.75 -12.44 -15.86
N GLU A 243 11.42 -13.41 -16.49
CA GLU A 243 12.82 -13.28 -16.90
C GLU A 243 12.92 -12.17 -17.94
N VAL A 244 13.16 -10.95 -17.48
CA VAL A 244 13.36 -9.82 -18.36
C VAL A 244 14.81 -9.90 -18.86
N GLU A 245 15.01 -10.13 -20.16
CA GLU A 245 16.19 -9.61 -20.87
C GLU A 245 16.05 -8.08 -20.95
N THR A 246 16.10 -7.42 -19.81
CA THR A 246 16.24 -5.97 -19.73
C THR A 246 17.72 -5.68 -19.80
N ILE A 247 18.10 -4.70 -20.62
CA ILE A 247 19.25 -3.86 -20.31
C ILE A 247 18.86 -3.16 -19.00
N THR A 248 19.10 -3.88 -17.92
CA THR A 248 18.71 -3.52 -16.58
C THR A 248 19.87 -2.69 -16.07
N GLU A 249 19.79 -1.37 -16.22
CA GLU A 249 20.30 -0.59 -15.10
C GLU A 249 19.34 -0.86 -13.94
N ARG A 250 19.66 -1.92 -13.20
CA ARG A 250 19.30 -2.12 -11.80
C ARG A 250 19.84 -0.91 -11.05
N LYS A 251 19.20 0.26 -11.17
CA LYS A 251 19.33 1.32 -10.19
C LYS A 251 18.45 0.91 -9.02
N VAL A 252 18.97 -0.06 -8.29
CA VAL A 252 18.59 -0.41 -6.92
C VAL A 252 18.54 0.90 -6.12
N VAL A 253 17.35 1.47 -5.90
CA VAL A 253 17.13 2.43 -4.82
C VAL A 253 16.90 1.69 -3.48
N GLY A 254 16.75 0.37 -3.50
CA GLY A 254 16.63 -0.47 -2.32
C GLY A 254 17.39 -1.77 -2.49
N VAL A 255 18.20 -2.12 -1.47
CA VAL A 255 19.00 -3.35 -1.34
C VAL A 255 18.27 -4.56 -1.95
N GLU A 256 18.95 -5.38 -2.74
CA GLU A 256 18.42 -6.69 -3.18
C GLU A 256 18.26 -7.57 -1.94
N VAL A 257 17.03 -7.70 -1.46
CA VAL A 257 16.69 -8.55 -0.30
C VAL A 257 16.16 -9.86 -0.83
N ARG A 258 16.69 -10.98 -0.32
CA ARG A 258 16.18 -12.31 -0.69
C ARG A 258 14.81 -12.55 -0.06
N ASP A 259 13.90 -13.19 -0.77
CA ASP A 259 12.63 -13.66 -0.21
C ASP A 259 12.84 -14.70 0.90
N ILE A 260 11.84 -14.82 1.77
CA ILE A 260 11.84 -15.80 2.87
C ILE A 260 10.87 -16.92 2.50
N ASN A 261 11.35 -18.15 2.48
CA ASN A 261 10.52 -19.33 2.27
C ASN A 261 10.10 -19.95 3.60
N PHE A 262 8.90 -20.53 3.62
CA PHE A 262 8.33 -21.16 4.81
C PHE A 262 8.05 -22.64 4.56
N ALA A 263 8.27 -23.45 5.60
CA ALA A 263 7.84 -24.84 5.60
C ALA A 263 6.30 -24.95 5.55
N PHE A 264 5.81 -26.12 5.15
CA PHE A 264 4.38 -26.38 5.07
C PHE A 264 3.73 -26.12 6.43
N ASP A 265 2.71 -25.27 6.42
CA ASP A 265 1.95 -24.91 7.62
C ASP A 265 2.78 -24.28 8.77
N GLN A 266 3.90 -23.62 8.43
CA GLN A 266 4.76 -22.96 9.41
C GLN A 266 4.87 -21.46 9.17
N VAL A 267 5.13 -20.74 10.28
CA VAL A 267 5.42 -19.29 10.35
C VAL A 267 6.81 -19.00 10.92
N ALA A 268 7.54 -20.04 11.32
CA ALA A 268 8.90 -19.91 11.83
C ALA A 268 9.86 -19.58 10.68
N ILE A 269 10.70 -18.57 10.90
CA ILE A 269 11.74 -18.16 9.95
C ILE A 269 12.92 -19.11 10.11
N ALA A 270 13.44 -19.62 8.99
CA ALA A 270 14.60 -20.50 9.04
C ALA A 270 15.85 -19.72 9.48
N ALA A 271 16.76 -20.37 10.21
CA ALA A 271 17.98 -19.73 10.69
C ALA A 271 18.86 -19.15 9.56
N GLY A 272 18.76 -19.68 8.34
CA GLY A 272 19.46 -19.16 7.16
C GLY A 272 18.91 -17.83 6.63
N ASP A 273 17.68 -17.46 6.98
CA ASP A 273 17.03 -16.21 6.54
C ASP A 273 17.18 -15.08 7.57
N HIS A 274 17.63 -15.41 8.79
CA HIS A 274 17.86 -14.47 9.89
C HIS A 274 18.87 -13.37 9.55
N GLU A 275 19.92 -13.70 8.80
CA GLU A 275 20.95 -12.72 8.41
C GLU A 275 20.42 -11.73 7.38
N ASN A 276 19.62 -12.20 6.43
CA ASN A 276 18.98 -11.37 5.43
C ASN A 276 18.04 -10.33 6.08
N LEU A 277 17.20 -10.74 7.03
CA LEU A 277 16.33 -9.82 7.77
C LEU A 277 17.10 -8.83 8.66
N LYS A 278 18.24 -9.23 9.22
CA LYS A 278 19.13 -8.31 9.94
C LYS A 278 19.68 -7.23 9.03
N GLN A 279 20.03 -7.56 7.78
CA GLN A 279 20.49 -6.59 6.79
C GLN A 279 19.38 -5.58 6.44
N VAL A 280 18.14 -6.05 6.26
CA VAL A 280 16.97 -5.16 6.08
C VAL A 280 16.84 -4.22 7.27
N ALA A 281 16.87 -4.74 8.49
CA ALA A 281 16.77 -3.93 9.70
C ALA A 281 17.89 -2.89 9.81
N GLY A 282 19.14 -3.26 9.50
CA GLY A 282 20.27 -2.35 9.47
C GLY A 282 20.14 -1.25 8.41
N PHE A 283 19.60 -1.58 7.24
CA PHE A 283 19.34 -0.62 6.18
C PHE A 283 18.26 0.40 6.60
N LEU A 284 17.14 -0.06 7.16
CA LEU A 284 16.07 0.82 7.64
C LEU A 284 16.55 1.72 8.78
N GLN A 285 17.42 1.22 9.66
CA GLN A 285 18.02 2.02 10.72
C GLN A 285 18.92 3.13 10.15
N SER A 286 19.75 2.80 9.17
CA SER A 286 20.71 3.73 8.56
C SER A 286 20.06 4.75 7.62
N ASN A 287 18.86 4.44 7.12
CA ASN A 287 18.11 5.27 6.18
C ASN A 287 16.74 5.61 6.78
N PRO A 288 16.59 6.67 7.58
CA PRO A 288 15.33 7.00 8.28
C PRO A 288 14.12 7.20 7.35
N LYS A 289 14.35 7.52 6.08
CA LYS A 289 13.32 7.67 5.04
C LYS A 289 12.93 6.35 4.36
N ALA A 290 13.68 5.26 4.56
CA ALA A 290 13.35 3.98 3.93
C ALA A 290 12.15 3.30 4.61
N TYR A 291 11.44 2.44 3.90
CA TYR A 291 10.44 1.52 4.46
C TYR A 291 10.57 0.16 3.79
N ALA A 292 10.10 -0.90 4.46
CA ALA A 292 10.04 -2.25 3.92
C ALA A 292 8.59 -2.70 3.76
N VAL A 293 8.27 -3.32 2.63
CA VAL A 293 7.01 -4.01 2.37
C VAL A 293 7.27 -5.51 2.40
N LEU A 294 6.48 -6.25 3.18
CA LEU A 294 6.57 -7.68 3.37
C LEU A 294 5.28 -8.31 2.83
N ALA A 295 5.33 -8.92 1.66
CA ALA A 295 4.19 -9.51 0.98
C ALA A 295 4.14 -11.03 1.20
N GLY A 296 3.20 -11.49 2.02
CA GLY A 296 3.02 -12.90 2.35
C GLY A 296 2.12 -13.64 1.37
N PHE A 297 2.56 -14.85 0.98
CA PHE A 297 1.84 -15.77 0.10
C PHE A 297 1.86 -17.21 0.65
N THR A 298 0.92 -18.03 0.18
CA THR A 298 0.86 -19.47 0.44
C THR A 298 0.93 -20.27 -0.85
N ASP A 299 1.06 -21.60 -0.73
CA ASP A 299 0.71 -22.49 -1.84
C ASP A 299 -0.82 -22.62 -1.95
N SER A 300 -1.29 -23.33 -2.97
CA SER A 300 -2.73 -23.48 -3.25
C SER A 300 -3.45 -24.48 -2.34
N SER A 301 -2.78 -25.07 -1.35
CA SER A 301 -3.37 -26.11 -0.51
C SER A 301 -4.23 -25.50 0.59
N GLY A 302 -5.42 -26.06 0.82
CA GLY A 302 -6.29 -25.65 1.93
C GLY A 302 -7.26 -24.53 1.59
N ASP A 303 -7.99 -24.10 2.61
CA ASP A 303 -9.05 -23.11 2.49
C ASP A 303 -8.50 -21.69 2.20
N PRO A 304 -9.18 -20.86 1.36
CA PRO A 304 -8.72 -19.50 1.07
C PRO A 304 -8.57 -18.59 2.30
N GLU A 305 -9.48 -18.67 3.27
CA GLU A 305 -9.43 -17.89 4.51
C GLU A 305 -8.27 -18.35 5.39
N TYR A 306 -8.08 -19.67 5.49
CA TYR A 306 -6.91 -20.24 6.16
C TYR A 306 -5.59 -19.74 5.55
N ASN A 307 -5.52 -19.70 4.22
CA ASN A 307 -4.33 -19.23 3.52
C ASN A 307 -4.07 -17.73 3.71
N LEU A 308 -5.13 -16.92 3.78
CA LEU A 308 -5.00 -15.50 4.15
C LEU A 308 -4.44 -15.35 5.57
N HIS A 309 -4.95 -16.11 6.53
CA HIS A 309 -4.43 -16.13 7.89
C HIS A 309 -2.95 -16.54 7.94
N LEU A 310 -2.59 -17.62 7.24
CA LEU A 310 -1.22 -18.16 7.25
C LEU A 310 -0.23 -17.20 6.57
N SER A 311 -0.60 -16.61 5.44
CA SER A 311 0.25 -15.60 4.78
C SER A 311 0.42 -14.33 5.62
N ARG A 312 -0.62 -13.89 6.34
CA ARG A 312 -0.53 -12.80 7.32
C ARG A 312 0.46 -13.13 8.42
N ALA A 313 0.32 -14.30 9.05
CA ALA A 313 1.19 -14.71 10.15
C ALA A 313 2.66 -14.80 9.73
N ARG A 314 2.95 -15.18 8.47
CA ARG A 314 4.31 -15.16 7.91
C ARG A 314 4.85 -13.74 7.71
N ALA A 315 4.05 -12.85 7.13
CA ALA A 315 4.45 -11.44 6.96
C ALA A 315 4.67 -10.75 8.31
N GLU A 316 3.82 -11.04 9.31
CA GLU A 316 3.95 -10.55 10.68
C GLU A 316 5.17 -11.15 11.40
N SER A 317 5.48 -12.43 11.20
CA SER A 317 6.70 -13.06 11.72
C SER A 317 7.97 -12.37 11.20
N ALA A 318 8.05 -12.12 9.89
CA ALA A 318 9.15 -11.37 9.28
C ALA A 318 9.23 -9.92 9.80
N LYS A 319 8.08 -9.24 9.95
CA LYS A 319 8.01 -7.89 10.54
C LYS A 319 8.55 -7.89 11.97
N ASN A 320 8.05 -8.77 12.82
CA ASN A 320 8.44 -8.84 14.23
C ASN A 320 9.93 -9.08 14.37
N TYR A 321 10.47 -10.00 13.56
CA TYR A 321 11.91 -10.26 13.55
C TYR A 321 12.72 -9.01 13.19
N ILE A 322 12.32 -8.24 12.15
CA ILE A 322 12.99 -6.97 11.78
C ILE A 322 12.95 -5.97 12.94
N LEU A 323 11.79 -5.80 13.58
CA LEU A 323 11.60 -4.86 14.68
C LEU A 323 12.36 -5.26 15.96
N GLU A 324 12.62 -6.54 16.16
CA GLU A 324 13.45 -7.03 17.28
C GLU A 324 14.94 -6.73 17.12
N GLN A 325 15.44 -6.62 15.89
CA GLN A 325 16.87 -6.39 15.65
C GLN A 325 17.31 -4.98 16.03
N ASN A 326 16.47 -3.98 15.76
CA ASN A 326 16.80 -2.56 15.88
C ASN A 326 15.58 -1.73 16.27
N ARG A 327 15.82 -0.54 16.85
CA ARG A 327 14.76 0.47 17.08
C ARG A 327 14.32 1.10 15.76
N ILE A 328 13.47 0.40 15.02
CA ILE A 328 12.82 0.88 13.80
C ILE A 328 11.38 1.24 14.15
N ASP A 329 10.88 2.34 13.61
CA ASP A 329 9.48 2.70 13.75
C ASP A 329 8.59 1.60 13.10
N PRO A 330 7.66 0.98 13.84
CA PRO A 330 6.81 -0.09 13.30
C PRO A 330 5.96 0.28 12.08
N SER A 331 5.73 1.58 11.83
CA SER A 331 5.04 2.09 10.65
C SER A 331 5.86 1.94 9.36
N ARG A 332 7.18 1.79 9.47
CA ARG A 332 8.12 1.65 8.33
C ARG A 332 8.29 0.20 7.87
N VAL A 333 7.63 -0.75 8.51
CA VAL A 333 7.61 -2.16 8.10
C VAL A 333 6.16 -2.56 7.86
N VAL A 334 5.82 -2.74 6.59
CA VAL A 334 4.46 -2.87 6.06
C VAL A 334 4.16 -4.33 5.74
N PRO A 335 3.41 -5.06 6.58
CA PRO A 335 3.01 -6.42 6.26
C PRO A 335 1.76 -6.39 5.37
N LEU A 336 1.86 -7.03 4.21
CA LEU A 336 0.76 -7.30 3.30
C LEU A 336 0.63 -8.82 3.15
N TRP A 337 -0.59 -9.31 2.92
CA TRP A 337 -0.85 -10.73 2.81
C TRP A 337 -1.96 -10.98 1.79
N TYR A 338 -1.79 -12.06 1.03
CA TYR A 338 -2.61 -12.33 -0.15
C TYR A 338 -3.09 -13.78 -0.24
N GLY A 339 -2.70 -14.64 0.71
CA GLY A 339 -3.04 -16.06 0.69
C GLY A 339 -2.50 -16.80 -0.53
N ALA A 340 -3.32 -17.69 -1.07
CA ALA A 340 -3.00 -18.57 -2.19
C ALA A 340 -3.18 -17.85 -3.54
N THR A 341 -2.37 -16.82 -3.76
CA THR A 341 -2.36 -16.01 -4.99
C THR A 341 -0.93 -15.81 -5.47
N ASN A 342 -0.76 -15.29 -6.70
CA ASN A 342 0.54 -14.95 -7.28
C ASN A 342 1.58 -16.09 -7.16
N PHE A 343 1.26 -17.26 -7.71
CA PHE A 343 2.14 -18.43 -7.66
C PHE A 343 3.33 -18.24 -8.60
N ILE A 344 4.54 -18.39 -8.06
CA ILE A 344 5.80 -18.28 -8.81
C ILE A 344 6.32 -19.63 -9.31
N ALA A 345 5.62 -20.71 -8.93
CA ALA A 345 5.93 -22.07 -9.32
C ALA A 345 4.68 -22.96 -9.32
N ASP A 346 4.81 -24.12 -9.95
CA ASP A 346 3.74 -25.11 -10.06
C ASP A 346 3.31 -25.68 -8.69
N ASN A 347 2.03 -25.51 -8.33
CA ASN A 347 1.49 -26.05 -7.08
C ASN A 347 1.25 -27.57 -7.10
N ASP A 348 1.33 -28.23 -8.25
CA ASP A 348 1.18 -29.67 -8.33
C ASP A 348 2.42 -30.40 -7.79
N THR A 349 3.58 -29.74 -7.79
CA THR A 349 4.86 -30.29 -7.28
C THR A 349 5.16 -29.85 -5.84
N ALA A 350 5.83 -30.71 -5.06
CA ALA A 350 6.22 -30.36 -3.69
C ALA A 350 7.23 -29.20 -3.65
N GLU A 351 8.12 -29.18 -4.63
CA GLU A 351 9.14 -28.16 -4.83
C GLU A 351 8.52 -26.82 -5.20
N GLY A 352 7.54 -26.81 -6.12
CA GLY A 352 6.85 -25.57 -6.50
C GLY A 352 5.98 -25.01 -5.37
N ARG A 353 5.28 -25.87 -4.62
CA ARG A 353 4.59 -25.43 -3.37
C ARG A 353 5.56 -24.80 -2.37
N ALA A 354 6.77 -25.35 -2.22
CA ALA A 354 7.79 -24.76 -1.34
C ALA A 354 8.26 -23.37 -1.78
N LYS A 355 8.32 -23.12 -3.09
CA LYS A 355 8.61 -21.78 -3.63
C LYS A 355 7.45 -20.82 -3.39
N ASN A 356 6.20 -21.27 -3.53
CA ASN A 356 5.03 -20.42 -3.35
C ASN A 356 4.79 -19.99 -1.89
N ARG A 357 5.16 -20.82 -0.91
CA ARG A 357 5.12 -20.47 0.52
C ARG A 357 6.24 -19.47 0.86
N ARG A 358 5.98 -18.18 0.65
CA ARG A 358 7.01 -17.14 0.77
C ARG A 358 6.51 -15.83 1.36
N VAL A 359 7.46 -15.02 1.82
CA VAL A 359 7.31 -13.58 2.03
C VAL A 359 8.30 -12.88 1.13
N GLU A 360 7.78 -12.07 0.21
CA GLU A 360 8.58 -11.20 -0.64
C GLU A 360 8.90 -9.89 0.11
N ILE A 361 10.12 -9.39 -0.05
CA ILE A 361 10.59 -8.18 0.66
C ILE A 361 10.99 -7.11 -0.35
N ALA A 362 10.30 -5.98 -0.30
CA ALA A 362 10.66 -4.79 -1.08
C ALA A 362 11.06 -3.65 -0.15
N ILE A 363 12.10 -2.89 -0.52
CA ILE A 363 12.52 -1.68 0.20
C ILE A 363 12.25 -0.46 -0.68
N GLY A 364 11.49 0.48 -0.14
CA GLY A 364 11.22 1.79 -0.77
C GLY A 364 11.82 2.94 0.04
N MET A 365 11.80 4.14 -0.54
CA MET A 365 12.18 5.40 0.10
C MET A 365 10.99 6.35 0.11
N LEU A 366 10.80 7.05 1.23
CA LEU A 366 9.91 8.19 1.34
C LEU A 366 10.65 9.44 0.86
N GLU A 367 10.05 10.21 -0.05
CA GLU A 367 10.62 11.48 -0.50
C GLU A 367 10.51 12.57 0.57
#